data_AF-S0EAV8-F1
#
_entry.id   AF-S0EAV8-F1
#
_cell.length_a   1.000
_cell.length_b   1.000
_cell.length_c   1.000
_cell.angle_alpha   90.00
_cell.angle_beta   90.00
_cell.angle_gamma   90.00
#
_symmetry.space_group_name_H-M   'P 1'
#
loop_
_entity.id
_entity.type
_entity.pdbx_description
1 polymer ?
#
loop_
_entity_poly.entity_id
_entity_poly.type
_entity_poly.pdbx_seq_one_letter_code
_entity_poly.pdbx_strand_id
1 'polypeptide(L)'
;MISDEFDDGLKTTHDVLKTASVNTPGLYLPDENINSDNVDEVAKVVICSALSDVPIIGSLLSGLLDAFWPGGSDIWDSIKGKVEALVDEKIQQHDATMMRQKLHGIYLVLKNWTDQPPTSQAKNFHSTLTFLCLEAPSFIENESPWYCLPFIIPFGTLYISALWIRCRYCMEIDGTDSSKAKYEKNLAKAIKDFKAAVANARTQCVEKRKKEITHEEWKYMNGSTYHEVEDKRANSKLSISSDWVLSDTSKAKLYEQLKYDIDTQYGVELDKILAPTRLWERYNPGYVGQIQYYQHLEYPRWLWSGIRPETTRFDASSFYKTGRKLSRIVCYHTESGGTRKVVGLQLHYGDDHFDIGGKQGTCVSMDIGRDEEVVNVHATVSKTNNTLQTIQFTKARQTFDNKGHAKFDNYSSIGNVKQIVMPVGMGFLDSLAFLAAQANTDALDFVHDSATTEPHPTSMIGASGWSHDDKDEGFIGLFQPVFGCWETVARDGGSTWSLNDPRL
;
A
#
# COMPACT_ATOMS: atom_id res chain seq x y z
N MET A 1 33.01 -5.91 -35.90
CA MET A 1 32.46 -4.77 -36.65
C MET A 1 31.25 -4.31 -35.87
N ILE A 2 31.40 -3.24 -35.09
CA ILE A 2 30.29 -2.56 -34.44
C ILE A 2 29.72 -1.68 -35.56
N SER A 3 28.49 -1.93 -36.01
CA SER A 3 27.86 -1.07 -37.00
C SER A 3 27.52 0.27 -36.37
N ASP A 4 27.92 1.36 -37.02
CA ASP A 4 27.68 2.76 -36.65
C ASP A 4 26.19 3.18 -36.75
N GLU A 5 25.24 2.25 -36.63
CA GLU A 5 23.79 2.49 -36.76
C GLU A 5 23.05 2.59 -35.41
N PHE A 6 23.76 2.55 -34.27
CA PHE A 6 23.13 2.55 -32.93
C PHE A 6 22.96 3.91 -32.25
N ASP A 7 23.17 5.03 -32.95
CA ASP A 7 23.45 6.33 -32.29
C ASP A 7 22.21 7.13 -31.78
N ASP A 8 20.98 6.73 -32.13
CA ASP A 8 19.75 7.45 -31.74
C ASP A 8 18.86 6.73 -30.70
N GLY A 9 19.36 5.68 -30.04
CA GLY A 9 18.55 4.86 -29.12
C GLY A 9 18.44 5.39 -27.69
N LEU A 10 17.19 5.61 -27.22
CA LEU A 10 16.72 5.62 -25.82
C LEU A 10 17.77 6.01 -24.75
N LYS A 11 18.11 7.30 -24.65
CA LYS A 11 19.13 7.79 -23.70
C LYS A 11 18.53 8.26 -22.38
N THR A 12 17.28 8.70 -22.39
CA THR A 12 16.61 9.33 -21.25
C THR A 12 15.34 8.60 -20.81
N THR A 13 14.91 8.81 -19.56
CA THR A 13 13.60 8.34 -19.07
C THR A 13 12.44 8.82 -19.94
N HIS A 14 12.52 10.05 -20.46
CA HIS A 14 11.49 10.62 -21.33
C HIS A 14 11.39 9.86 -22.67
N ASP A 15 12.53 9.44 -23.24
CA ASP A 15 12.53 8.62 -24.47
C ASP A 15 11.87 7.26 -24.21
N VAL A 16 12.14 6.64 -23.05
CA VAL A 16 11.55 5.35 -22.65
C VAL A 16 10.04 5.46 -22.45
N LEU A 17 9.57 6.48 -21.72
CA LEU A 17 8.14 6.74 -21.52
C LEU A 17 7.42 6.98 -22.84
N LYS A 18 8.03 7.74 -23.75
CA LYS A 18 7.48 8.03 -25.08
C LYS A 18 7.39 6.78 -25.94
N THR A 19 8.41 5.91 -25.94
CA THR A 19 8.36 4.63 -26.66
C THR A 19 7.30 3.67 -26.08
N ALA A 20 7.16 3.59 -24.75
CA ALA A 20 6.11 2.80 -24.11
C ALA A 20 4.70 3.29 -24.50
N SER A 21 4.50 4.61 -24.61
CA SER A 21 3.22 5.21 -24.99
C SER A 21 2.75 4.86 -26.40
N VAL A 22 3.68 4.69 -27.34
CA VAL A 22 3.37 4.45 -28.76
C VAL A 22 2.98 2.99 -28.99
N ASN A 23 3.50 2.07 -28.19
CA ASN A 23 3.33 0.64 -28.42
C ASN A 23 2.07 0.04 -27.77
N THR A 24 1.40 0.75 -26.84
CA THR A 24 0.25 0.19 -26.10
C THR A 24 -0.85 1.25 -25.81
N PRO A 25 -1.84 1.43 -26.70
CA PRO A 25 -2.95 2.37 -26.48
C PRO A 25 -3.83 1.98 -25.28
N GLY A 26 -4.12 2.91 -24.37
CA GLY A 26 -5.03 2.71 -23.21
C GLY A 26 -4.36 2.40 -21.87
N LEU A 27 -3.02 2.51 -21.80
CA LEU A 27 -2.20 2.30 -20.61
C LEU A 27 -2.14 3.57 -19.73
N TYR A 28 -2.15 3.43 -18.41
CA TYR A 28 -1.75 4.54 -17.54
C TYR A 28 -0.23 4.70 -17.63
N LEU A 29 0.20 5.91 -18.01
CA LEU A 29 1.60 6.30 -17.98
C LEU A 29 1.80 7.28 -16.82
N PRO A 30 2.85 7.09 -16.02
CA PRO A 30 3.16 8.03 -14.95
C PRO A 30 3.47 9.41 -15.51
N ASP A 31 3.19 10.45 -14.72
CA ASP A 31 3.52 11.84 -15.06
C ASP A 31 5.04 11.97 -15.35
N GLU A 32 5.37 12.67 -16.43
CA GLU A 32 6.76 12.93 -16.86
C GLU A 32 7.50 13.84 -15.88
N ASN A 33 6.79 14.61 -15.05
CA ASN A 33 7.36 15.39 -13.96
C ASN A 33 7.65 14.49 -12.76
N ILE A 34 8.83 13.88 -12.76
CA ILE A 34 9.25 12.93 -11.73
C ILE A 34 9.43 13.63 -10.38
N ASN A 35 8.75 13.10 -9.36
CA ASN A 35 8.76 13.54 -7.98
C ASN A 35 8.62 12.33 -7.02
N SER A 36 8.52 12.56 -5.72
CA SER A 36 8.46 11.48 -4.73
C SER A 36 7.14 10.71 -4.69
N ASP A 37 6.09 11.16 -5.39
CA ASP A 37 4.79 10.49 -5.48
C ASP A 37 4.70 9.54 -6.68
N ASN A 38 5.47 9.79 -7.75
CA ASN A 38 5.41 9.01 -8.99
C ASN A 38 6.72 8.31 -9.39
N VAL A 39 7.84 8.52 -8.68
CA VAL A 39 9.15 7.90 -8.98
C VAL A 39 9.07 6.38 -9.11
N ASP A 40 8.28 5.73 -8.26
CA ASP A 40 8.13 4.27 -8.28
C ASP A 40 7.43 3.80 -9.55
N GLU A 41 6.38 4.51 -9.98
CA GLU A 41 5.66 4.21 -11.23
C GLU A 41 6.55 4.46 -12.46
N VAL A 42 7.34 5.54 -12.46
CA VAL A 42 8.31 5.80 -13.54
C VAL A 42 9.38 4.72 -13.59
N ALA A 43 9.94 4.33 -12.44
CA ALA A 43 10.90 3.24 -12.36
C ALA A 43 10.32 1.92 -12.87
N LYS A 44 9.05 1.60 -12.55
CA LYS A 44 8.36 0.40 -13.07
C LYS A 44 8.35 0.36 -14.60
N VAL A 45 7.94 1.46 -15.24
CA VAL A 45 7.89 1.57 -16.71
C VAL A 45 9.27 1.46 -17.32
N VAL A 46 10.28 2.13 -16.74
CA VAL A 46 11.67 2.05 -17.20
C VAL A 46 12.17 0.61 -17.16
N ILE A 47 12.01 -0.09 -16.03
CA ILE A 47 12.45 -1.48 -15.87
C ILE A 47 11.83 -2.37 -16.93
N CYS A 48 10.51 -2.32 -17.10
CA CYS A 48 9.83 -3.28 -17.97
C CYS A 48 10.03 -2.99 -19.46
N SER A 49 10.05 -1.71 -19.84
CA SER A 49 10.37 -1.30 -21.21
C SER A 49 11.82 -1.68 -21.54
N ALA A 50 12.75 -1.43 -20.61
CA ALA A 50 14.16 -1.70 -20.84
C ALA A 50 14.48 -3.19 -20.89
N LEU A 51 13.85 -4.01 -20.06
CA LEU A 51 14.03 -5.47 -20.08
C LEU A 51 13.45 -6.14 -21.32
N SER A 52 12.48 -5.51 -22.00
CA SER A 52 11.81 -6.08 -23.18
C SER A 52 12.62 -5.88 -24.46
N ASP A 53 13.13 -4.66 -24.71
CA ASP A 53 13.60 -4.28 -26.05
C ASP A 53 14.95 -3.53 -26.10
N VAL A 54 15.75 -3.46 -25.01
CA VAL A 54 17.00 -2.68 -25.03
C VAL A 54 18.10 -3.35 -25.87
N PRO A 55 18.64 -2.68 -26.91
CA PRO A 55 19.74 -3.19 -27.71
C PRO A 55 21.11 -2.57 -27.34
N ILE A 56 21.15 -1.62 -26.40
CA ILE A 56 22.35 -0.82 -26.09
C ILE A 56 22.77 -1.03 -24.62
N ILE A 57 24.08 -1.24 -24.40
CA ILE A 57 24.67 -1.31 -23.06
C ILE A 57 24.45 0.04 -22.34
N GLY A 58 24.00 -0.01 -21.09
CA GLY A 58 23.90 1.17 -20.22
C GLY A 58 22.60 1.97 -20.28
N SER A 59 21.75 1.82 -21.30
CA SER A 59 20.49 2.61 -21.38
C SER A 59 19.52 2.32 -20.24
N LEU A 60 19.40 1.06 -19.80
CA LEU A 60 18.61 0.68 -18.62
C LEU A 60 19.08 1.43 -17.36
N LEU A 61 20.39 1.45 -17.11
CA LEU A 61 20.95 2.15 -15.94
C LEU A 61 20.82 3.66 -16.10
N SER A 62 21.00 4.22 -17.30
CA SER A 62 20.80 5.65 -17.57
C SER A 62 19.37 6.07 -17.26
N GLY A 63 18.37 5.35 -17.79
CA GLY A 63 16.96 5.64 -17.53
C GLY A 63 16.57 5.47 -16.06
N LEU A 64 17.16 4.53 -15.34
CA LEU A 64 16.97 4.39 -13.89
C LEU A 64 17.62 5.53 -13.11
N LEU A 65 18.81 5.98 -13.49
CA LEU A 65 19.48 7.12 -12.86
C LEU A 65 18.68 8.40 -13.08
N ASP A 66 18.17 8.64 -14.28
CA ASP A 66 17.32 9.80 -14.58
C ASP A 66 16.00 9.74 -13.81
N ALA A 67 15.41 8.54 -13.64
CA ALA A 67 14.20 8.36 -12.82
C ALA A 67 14.46 8.59 -11.32
N PHE A 68 15.58 8.10 -10.82
CA PHE A 68 15.98 8.21 -9.42
C PHE A 68 16.62 9.57 -9.07
N TRP A 69 17.13 10.32 -10.05
CA TRP A 69 17.73 11.64 -9.88
C TRP A 69 17.27 12.62 -10.96
N PRO A 70 15.97 12.98 -11.00
CA PRO A 70 15.48 14.00 -11.91
C PRO A 70 16.08 15.35 -11.47
N GLY A 71 16.85 15.99 -12.34
CA GLY A 71 17.75 17.12 -12.03
C GLY A 71 17.14 18.42 -11.44
N GLY A 72 15.90 18.40 -10.93
CA GLY A 72 15.18 19.55 -10.37
C GLY A 72 14.91 19.53 -8.86
N SER A 73 15.03 18.40 -8.15
CA SER A 73 14.89 18.33 -6.68
C SER A 73 15.44 17.02 -6.10
N ASP A 74 15.96 17.03 -4.86
CA ASP A 74 16.34 15.78 -4.19
C ASP A 74 15.10 15.02 -3.71
N ILE A 75 14.55 14.21 -4.60
CA ILE A 75 13.38 13.35 -4.32
C ILE A 75 13.65 12.42 -3.13
N TRP A 76 14.92 12.07 -2.85
CA TRP A 76 15.29 11.20 -1.75
C TRP A 76 15.10 11.85 -0.39
N ASP A 77 15.17 13.19 -0.28
CA ASP A 77 14.81 13.87 0.96
C ASP A 77 13.31 13.80 1.22
N SER A 78 12.49 13.82 0.17
CA SER A 78 11.04 13.63 0.32
C SER A 78 10.69 12.17 0.63
N ILE A 79 11.30 11.19 -0.04
CA ILE A 79 11.12 9.75 0.24
C ILE A 79 11.62 9.42 1.65
N LYS A 80 12.80 9.94 2.03
CA LYS A 80 13.32 9.85 3.40
C LYS A 80 12.34 10.50 4.37
N GLY A 81 11.81 11.69 4.07
CA GLY A 81 10.81 12.36 4.89
C GLY A 81 9.52 11.53 5.06
N LYS A 82 9.06 10.83 4.02
CA LYS A 82 7.93 9.90 4.10
C LYS A 82 8.25 8.72 5.01
N VAL A 83 9.42 8.11 4.86
CA VAL A 83 9.85 7.01 5.74
C VAL A 83 10.11 7.50 7.17
N GLU A 84 10.66 8.69 7.36
CA GLU A 84 10.85 9.34 8.66
C GLU A 84 9.51 9.63 9.34
N ALA A 85 8.53 10.13 8.59
CA ALA A 85 7.17 10.34 9.10
C ALA A 85 6.50 9.01 9.49
N LEU A 86 6.78 7.93 8.75
CA LEU A 86 6.26 6.59 9.04
C LEU A 86 6.97 5.91 10.22
N VAL A 87 8.28 6.12 10.35
CA VAL A 87 9.11 5.51 11.40
C VAL A 87 9.18 6.40 12.66
N ASP A 88 8.73 7.67 12.60
CA ASP A 88 8.70 8.70 13.66
C ASP A 88 9.86 8.61 14.67
N GLU A 89 11.04 8.43 14.10
CA GLU A 89 12.32 8.49 14.77
C GLU A 89 13.13 9.37 13.83
N LYS A 90 13.71 10.47 14.34
CA LYS A 90 14.79 11.11 13.59
C LYS A 90 15.76 9.99 13.34
N ILE A 91 15.87 9.53 12.09
CA ILE A 91 16.87 8.54 11.72
C ILE A 91 18.14 9.03 12.38
N GLN A 92 18.86 8.18 13.12
CA GLN A 92 20.15 8.59 13.67
C GLN A 92 20.88 9.30 12.52
N GLN A 93 21.01 10.63 12.62
CA GLN A 93 21.24 11.45 11.42
C GLN A 93 22.49 10.97 10.71
N HIS A 94 23.42 10.42 11.49
CA HIS A 94 24.61 9.73 11.07
C HIS A 94 24.36 8.59 10.07
N ASP A 95 23.51 7.61 10.39
CA ASP A 95 23.32 6.42 9.56
C ASP A 95 22.57 6.70 8.26
N ALA A 96 21.49 7.50 8.30
CA ALA A 96 20.82 7.94 7.06
C ALA A 96 21.73 8.81 6.19
N THR A 97 22.52 9.70 6.81
CA THR A 97 23.46 10.55 6.06
C THR A 97 24.52 9.68 5.41
N MET A 98 25.06 8.69 6.13
CA MET A 98 26.03 7.75 5.58
C MET A 98 25.44 6.95 4.42
N MET A 99 24.22 6.43 4.54
CA MET A 99 23.56 5.68 3.47
C MET A 99 23.24 6.56 2.26
N ARG A 100 22.81 7.81 2.49
CA ARG A 100 22.59 8.79 1.43
C ARG A 100 23.90 9.16 0.72
N GLN A 101 24.99 9.35 1.46
CA GLN A 101 26.31 9.62 0.89
C GLN A 101 26.82 8.44 0.06
N LYS A 102 26.64 7.19 0.54
CA LYS A 102 26.93 5.98 -0.22
C LYS A 102 26.11 5.92 -1.51
N LEU A 103 24.80 6.13 -1.42
CA LEU A 103 23.92 6.13 -2.59
C LEU A 103 24.28 7.24 -3.60
N HIS A 104 24.65 8.43 -3.12
CA HIS A 104 25.13 9.51 -3.98
C HIS A 104 26.48 9.16 -4.63
N GLY A 105 27.40 8.53 -3.92
CA GLY A 105 28.64 8.01 -4.50
C GLY A 105 28.38 6.98 -5.60
N ILE A 106 27.41 6.09 -5.38
CA ILE A 106 26.94 5.12 -6.37
C ILE A 106 26.36 5.82 -7.59
N TYR A 107 25.52 6.85 -7.40
CA TYR A 107 25.01 7.68 -8.48
C TYR A 107 26.15 8.28 -9.31
N LEU A 108 27.15 8.91 -8.68
CA LEU A 108 28.26 9.54 -9.40
C LEU A 108 29.06 8.53 -10.22
N VAL A 109 29.35 7.36 -9.65
CA VAL A 109 30.07 6.27 -10.34
C VAL A 109 29.27 5.75 -11.53
N LEU A 110 27.97 5.50 -11.35
CA LEU A 110 27.10 5.00 -12.40
C LEU A 110 26.87 6.05 -13.49
N LYS A 111 26.64 7.31 -13.12
CA LYS A 111 26.43 8.42 -14.05
C LYS A 111 27.68 8.64 -14.93
N ASN A 112 28.85 8.70 -14.29
CA ASN A 112 30.12 8.79 -15.03
C ASN A 112 30.36 7.59 -15.95
N TRP A 113 29.84 6.40 -15.60
CA TRP A 113 29.90 5.24 -16.49
C TRP A 113 28.89 5.34 -17.63
N THR A 114 27.62 5.68 -17.38
CA THR A 114 26.57 5.79 -18.41
C THR A 114 26.83 6.92 -19.42
N ASP A 115 27.51 7.98 -19.02
CA ASP A 115 27.84 9.10 -19.91
C ASP A 115 29.00 8.78 -20.88
N GLN A 116 29.66 7.62 -20.73
CA GLN A 116 30.72 7.19 -21.64
C GLN A 116 30.15 6.58 -22.94
N PRO A 117 30.90 6.59 -24.05
CA PRO A 117 30.53 5.85 -25.27
C PRO A 117 30.41 4.33 -24.99
N PRO A 118 29.54 3.59 -25.73
CA PRO A 118 29.27 2.17 -25.46
C PRO A 118 30.52 1.27 -25.38
N THR A 119 31.52 1.51 -26.22
CA THR A 119 32.79 0.77 -26.19
C THR A 119 33.59 0.98 -24.91
N SER A 120 33.53 2.19 -24.34
CA SER A 120 34.18 2.53 -23.07
C SER A 120 33.38 2.00 -21.89
N GLN A 121 32.04 2.02 -21.99
CA GLN A 121 31.16 1.41 -21.00
C GLN A 121 31.48 -0.07 -20.82
N ALA A 122 31.57 -0.84 -21.92
CA ALA A 122 31.90 -2.27 -21.86
C ALA A 122 33.26 -2.53 -21.19
N LYS A 123 34.30 -1.77 -21.58
CA LYS A 123 35.66 -1.89 -21.01
C LYS A 123 35.72 -1.58 -19.52
N ASN A 124 34.98 -0.56 -19.07
CA ASN A 124 35.04 -0.07 -17.70
C ASN A 124 34.00 -0.73 -16.77
N PHE A 125 33.12 -1.57 -17.33
CA PHE A 125 32.02 -2.18 -16.60
C PHE A 125 32.45 -2.98 -15.37
N HIS A 126 33.58 -3.69 -15.45
CA HIS A 126 34.08 -4.50 -14.35
C HIS A 126 34.40 -3.67 -13.10
N SER A 127 34.99 -2.48 -13.28
CA SER A 127 35.30 -1.55 -12.20
C SER A 127 34.03 -1.01 -11.57
N THR A 128 33.04 -0.62 -12.39
CA THR A 128 31.72 -0.19 -11.92
C THR A 128 31.03 -1.28 -11.09
N LEU A 129 30.97 -2.51 -11.61
CA LEU A 129 30.31 -3.61 -10.90
C LEU A 129 31.04 -3.99 -9.61
N THR A 130 32.38 -3.95 -9.60
CA THR A 130 33.16 -4.22 -8.39
C THR A 130 32.83 -3.21 -7.29
N PHE A 131 32.69 -1.93 -7.63
CA PHE A 131 32.29 -0.90 -6.67
C PHE A 131 30.90 -1.20 -6.07
N LEU A 132 29.92 -1.57 -6.90
CA LEU A 132 28.59 -1.92 -6.38
C LEU A 132 28.60 -3.17 -5.48
N CYS A 133 29.40 -4.18 -5.85
CA CYS A 133 29.57 -5.39 -5.03
C CYS A 133 30.15 -5.08 -3.64
N LEU A 134 31.07 -4.11 -3.55
CA LEU A 134 31.67 -3.68 -2.28
C LEU A 134 30.68 -2.94 -1.39
N GLU A 135 29.76 -2.17 -1.98
CA GLU A 135 28.75 -1.45 -1.21
C GLU A 135 27.57 -2.34 -0.79
N ALA A 136 27.31 -3.42 -1.53
CA ALA A 136 26.13 -4.27 -1.33
C ALA A 136 25.86 -4.76 0.11
N PRO A 137 26.87 -5.22 0.87
CA PRO A 137 26.68 -5.63 2.26
C PRO A 137 26.09 -4.53 3.15
N SER A 138 26.39 -3.25 2.89
CA SER A 138 25.90 -2.13 3.70
C SER A 138 24.37 -1.98 3.65
N PHE A 139 23.75 -2.45 2.56
CA PHE A 139 22.31 -2.40 2.35
C PHE A 139 21.60 -3.72 2.71
N ILE A 140 22.29 -4.85 2.60
CA ILE A 140 21.73 -6.19 2.86
C ILE A 140 21.84 -6.58 4.35
N GLU A 141 22.99 -6.32 4.96
CA GLU A 141 23.37 -6.81 6.31
C GLU A 141 23.16 -5.73 7.39
N ASN A 142 22.38 -4.68 7.10
CA ASN A 142 22.22 -3.57 8.02
C ASN A 142 21.47 -3.98 9.29
N GLU A 143 22.07 -3.73 10.47
CA GLU A 143 21.49 -4.02 11.78
C GLU A 143 20.31 -3.10 12.16
N SER A 144 20.14 -1.98 11.45
CA SER A 144 19.06 -1.02 11.60
C SER A 144 18.33 -0.80 10.27
N PRO A 145 17.64 -1.82 9.74
CA PRO A 145 17.12 -1.80 8.38
C PRO A 145 15.98 -0.80 8.16
N TRP A 146 15.33 -0.33 9.23
CA TRP A 146 14.34 0.77 9.18
C TRP A 146 14.94 2.10 8.70
N TYR A 147 16.26 2.31 8.82
CA TYR A 147 16.96 3.47 8.27
C TYR A 147 17.38 3.30 6.81
N CYS A 148 17.47 2.06 6.34
CA CYS A 148 17.94 1.72 5.00
C CYS A 148 16.80 1.46 4.01
N LEU A 149 15.56 1.34 4.50
CA LEU A 149 14.38 1.08 3.67
C LEU A 149 14.23 2.05 2.48
N PRO A 150 14.45 3.38 2.62
CA PRO A 150 14.38 4.29 1.49
C PRO A 150 15.47 4.04 0.43
N PHE A 151 16.61 3.49 0.85
CA PHE A 151 17.83 3.42 0.05
C PHE A 151 18.10 2.02 -0.52
N ILE A 152 17.55 0.97 0.09
CA ILE A 152 17.69 -0.42 -0.38
C ILE A 152 17.00 -0.63 -1.73
N ILE A 153 15.91 0.09 -1.99
CA ILE A 153 15.14 -0.01 -3.23
C ILE A 153 15.93 0.54 -4.42
N PRO A 154 16.37 1.81 -4.43
CA PRO A 154 17.14 2.35 -5.56
C PRO A 154 18.45 1.59 -5.75
N PHE A 155 19.20 1.32 -4.67
CA PHE A 155 20.45 0.60 -4.78
C PHE A 155 20.25 -0.84 -5.26
N GLY A 156 19.33 -1.59 -4.67
CA GLY A 156 19.03 -2.96 -5.07
C GLY A 156 18.60 -3.03 -6.53
N THR A 157 17.77 -2.10 -6.98
CA THR A 157 17.34 -1.99 -8.39
C THR A 157 18.51 -1.72 -9.33
N LEU A 158 19.39 -0.77 -9.01
CA LEU A 158 20.57 -0.46 -9.81
C LEU A 158 21.57 -1.63 -9.84
N TYR A 159 21.78 -2.30 -8.71
CA TYR A 159 22.70 -3.43 -8.61
C TYR A 159 22.20 -4.65 -9.39
N ILE A 160 20.93 -5.00 -9.24
CA ILE A 160 20.29 -6.08 -10.00
C ILE A 160 20.33 -5.75 -11.50
N SER A 161 20.09 -4.49 -11.88
CA SER A 161 20.21 -4.02 -13.27
C SER A 161 21.62 -4.18 -13.83
N ALA A 162 22.65 -3.81 -13.05
CA ALA A 162 24.04 -3.99 -13.46
C ALA A 162 24.35 -5.49 -13.67
N LEU A 163 23.97 -6.36 -12.74
CA LEU A 163 24.16 -7.80 -12.91
C LEU A 163 23.45 -8.36 -14.15
N TRP A 164 22.24 -7.88 -14.42
CA TRP A 164 21.51 -8.26 -15.64
C TRP A 164 22.20 -7.78 -16.92
N ILE A 165 22.70 -6.55 -16.96
CA ILE A 165 23.49 -6.03 -18.08
C ILE A 165 24.69 -6.94 -18.36
N ARG A 166 25.39 -7.40 -17.31
CA ARG A 166 26.49 -8.36 -17.46
C ARG A 166 26.06 -9.69 -18.06
N CYS A 167 24.91 -10.23 -17.64
CA CYS A 167 24.36 -11.46 -18.20
C CYS A 167 23.99 -11.29 -19.68
N ARG A 168 23.41 -10.14 -20.04
CA ARG A 168 22.91 -9.85 -21.39
C ARG A 168 24.05 -9.58 -22.38
N TYR A 169 25.06 -8.82 -21.96
CA TYR A 169 26.15 -8.31 -22.81
C TYR A 169 27.51 -8.91 -22.44
N CYS A 170 27.55 -10.18 -22.05
CA CYS A 170 28.79 -10.84 -21.60
C CYS A 170 29.83 -10.98 -22.73
N MET A 171 29.41 -11.14 -24.00
CA MET A 171 30.32 -11.08 -25.14
C MET A 171 30.99 -9.71 -25.29
N GLU A 172 30.24 -8.63 -25.16
CA GLU A 172 30.75 -7.27 -25.33
C GLU A 172 31.64 -6.83 -24.15
N ILE A 173 31.27 -7.23 -22.94
CA ILE A 173 31.96 -6.86 -21.69
C ILE A 173 33.19 -7.74 -21.46
N ASP A 174 33.03 -9.07 -21.51
CA ASP A 174 34.07 -10.02 -21.12
C ASP A 174 34.77 -10.68 -22.33
N GLY A 175 34.26 -10.48 -23.56
CA GLY A 175 34.79 -11.12 -24.76
C GLY A 175 34.42 -12.60 -24.89
N THR A 176 33.60 -13.15 -23.98
CA THR A 176 33.25 -14.58 -23.93
C THR A 176 31.93 -14.84 -23.19
N ASP A 177 31.16 -15.81 -23.69
CA ASP A 177 29.94 -16.31 -23.04
C ASP A 177 30.18 -17.45 -22.04
N SER A 178 31.42 -17.92 -21.89
CA SER A 178 31.75 -19.08 -21.04
C SER A 178 31.34 -18.89 -19.57
N SER A 179 31.24 -17.64 -19.10
CA SER A 179 30.87 -17.28 -17.74
C SER A 179 29.39 -16.91 -17.58
N LYS A 180 28.58 -16.93 -18.65
CA LYS A 180 27.19 -16.47 -18.62
C LYS A 180 26.35 -17.18 -17.56
N ALA A 181 26.38 -18.51 -17.52
CA ALA A 181 25.65 -19.29 -16.50
C ALA A 181 26.05 -18.94 -15.06
N LYS A 182 27.31 -18.55 -14.83
CA LYS A 182 27.78 -18.06 -13.52
C LYS A 182 27.18 -16.70 -13.20
N TYR A 183 27.08 -15.80 -14.17
CA TYR A 183 26.46 -14.48 -13.97
C TYR A 183 24.96 -14.59 -13.71
N GLU A 184 24.27 -15.46 -14.43
CA GLU A 184 22.84 -15.73 -14.21
C GLU A 184 22.59 -16.25 -12.78
N LYS A 185 23.47 -17.14 -12.28
CA LYS A 185 23.42 -17.60 -10.88
C LYS A 185 23.67 -16.47 -9.88
N ASN A 186 24.61 -15.57 -10.18
CA ASN A 186 24.89 -14.41 -9.32
C ASN A 186 23.73 -13.43 -9.28
N LEU A 187 23.08 -13.18 -10.43
CA LEU A 187 21.88 -12.35 -10.55
C LEU A 187 20.73 -12.94 -9.73
N ALA A 188 20.44 -14.23 -9.90
CA ALA A 188 19.39 -14.91 -9.15
C ALA A 188 19.67 -14.88 -7.63
N LYS A 189 20.94 -15.04 -7.22
CA LYS A 189 21.35 -14.90 -5.81
C LYS A 189 21.12 -13.47 -5.31
N ALA A 190 21.53 -12.45 -6.06
CA ALA A 190 21.32 -11.05 -5.68
C ALA A 190 19.84 -10.72 -5.51
N ILE A 191 18.97 -11.11 -6.47
CA ILE A 191 17.52 -10.93 -6.36
C ILE A 191 17.00 -11.57 -5.07
N LYS A 192 17.42 -12.80 -4.77
CA LYS A 192 17.03 -13.51 -3.54
C LYS A 192 17.49 -12.77 -2.28
N ASP A 193 18.75 -12.36 -2.22
CA ASP A 193 19.35 -11.71 -1.05
C ASP A 193 18.69 -10.35 -0.77
N PHE A 194 18.48 -9.53 -1.79
CA PHE A 194 17.80 -8.23 -1.63
C PHE A 194 16.33 -8.41 -1.24
N LYS A 195 15.62 -9.39 -1.81
CA LYS A 195 14.25 -9.70 -1.36
C LYS A 195 14.20 -10.12 0.10
N ALA A 196 15.16 -10.94 0.54
CA ALA A 196 15.27 -11.33 1.94
C ALA A 196 15.58 -10.13 2.85
N ALA A 197 16.47 -9.23 2.43
CA ALA A 197 16.79 -8.02 3.17
C ALA A 197 15.58 -7.09 3.30
N VAL A 198 14.83 -6.87 2.22
CA VAL A 198 13.57 -6.09 2.23
C VAL A 198 12.52 -6.72 3.15
N ALA A 199 12.30 -8.03 3.06
CA ALA A 199 11.33 -8.73 3.91
C ALA A 199 11.73 -8.66 5.39
N ASN A 200 13.02 -8.80 5.69
CA ASN A 200 13.57 -8.64 7.04
C ASN A 200 13.38 -7.20 7.54
N ALA A 201 13.69 -6.19 6.72
CA ALA A 201 13.50 -4.78 7.03
C ALA A 201 12.03 -4.47 7.38
N ARG A 202 11.10 -4.91 6.54
CA ARG A 202 9.65 -4.76 6.77
C ARG A 202 9.22 -5.41 8.09
N THR A 203 9.65 -6.64 8.34
CA THR A 203 9.32 -7.39 9.57
C THR A 203 9.83 -6.66 10.81
N GLN A 204 11.08 -6.19 10.78
CA GLN A 204 11.65 -5.46 11.92
C GLN A 204 10.97 -4.12 12.16
N CYS A 205 10.59 -3.39 11.11
CA CYS A 205 9.82 -2.14 11.23
C CYS A 205 8.49 -2.36 11.96
N VAL A 206 7.74 -3.38 11.54
CA VAL A 206 6.44 -3.75 12.13
C VAL A 206 6.61 -4.20 13.58
N GLU A 207 7.57 -5.08 13.87
CA GLU A 207 7.80 -5.59 15.22
C GLU A 207 8.32 -4.52 16.18
N LYS A 208 9.15 -3.58 15.70
CA LYS A 208 9.56 -2.41 16.48
C LYS A 208 8.34 -1.58 16.86
N ARG A 209 7.48 -1.27 15.89
CA ARG A 209 6.26 -0.49 16.09
C ARG A 209 5.33 -1.12 17.13
N LYS A 210 5.14 -2.44 17.08
CA LYS A 210 4.32 -3.17 18.07
C LYS A 210 4.85 -3.07 19.50
N LYS A 211 6.17 -2.96 19.69
CA LYS A 211 6.80 -2.84 21.01
C LYS A 211 6.62 -1.46 21.64
N GLU A 212 6.26 -0.46 20.84
CA GLU A 212 6.06 0.93 21.30
C GLU A 212 4.63 1.20 21.78
N ILE A 213 3.73 0.21 21.66
CA ILE A 213 2.40 0.29 22.25
C ILE A 213 2.55 0.44 23.77
N THR A 214 2.07 1.54 24.31
CA THR A 214 2.05 1.80 25.75
C THR A 214 0.76 1.30 26.38
N HIS A 215 0.82 0.96 27.67
CA HIS A 215 -0.32 0.47 28.44
C HIS A 215 -0.37 1.18 29.79
N GLU A 216 -1.57 1.64 30.14
CA GLU A 216 -1.90 2.19 31.46
C GLU A 216 -3.04 1.38 32.09
N GLU A 217 -2.97 1.22 33.41
CA GLU A 217 -3.93 0.43 34.19
C GLU A 217 -4.34 1.15 35.47
N TRP A 218 -5.64 1.18 35.73
CA TRP A 218 -6.22 1.74 36.94
C TRP A 218 -7.18 0.74 37.57
N LYS A 219 -6.96 0.42 38.84
CA LYS A 219 -7.84 -0.46 39.63
C LYS A 219 -8.76 0.39 40.51
N TYR A 220 -10.05 0.14 40.41
CA TYR A 220 -11.06 0.82 41.20
C TYR A 220 -11.50 -0.04 42.39
N MET A 221 -11.92 0.62 43.48
CA MET A 221 -12.35 -0.08 44.71
C MET A 221 -13.63 -0.89 44.54
N ASN A 222 -14.38 -0.69 43.46
CA ASN A 222 -15.62 -1.41 43.14
C ASN A 222 -15.37 -2.79 42.48
N GLY A 223 -14.13 -3.25 42.36
CA GLY A 223 -13.83 -4.54 41.71
C GLY A 223 -13.60 -4.46 40.20
N SER A 224 -13.57 -3.25 39.63
CA SER A 224 -13.29 -3.03 38.21
C SER A 224 -11.84 -2.64 37.96
N THR A 225 -11.30 -3.04 36.82
CA THR A 225 -10.03 -2.58 36.25
C THR A 225 -10.31 -1.83 34.95
N TYR A 226 -9.65 -0.70 34.75
CA TYR A 226 -9.63 0.00 33.47
C TYR A 226 -8.26 -0.18 32.83
N HIS A 227 -8.25 -0.60 31.57
CA HIS A 227 -7.06 -0.70 30.74
C HIS A 227 -7.16 0.27 29.59
N GLU A 228 -6.03 0.91 29.31
CA GLU A 228 -5.85 1.74 28.16
C GLU A 228 -4.58 1.32 27.44
N VAL A 229 -4.67 1.10 26.14
CA VAL A 229 -3.51 0.92 25.28
C VAL A 229 -3.48 2.06 24.29
N GLU A 230 -2.27 2.53 24.02
CA GLU A 230 -2.05 3.64 23.11
C GLU A 230 -0.92 3.27 22.16
N ASP A 231 -1.20 3.43 20.88
CA ASP A 231 -0.18 3.61 19.88
C ASP A 231 0.01 5.12 19.64
N LYS A 232 1.05 5.67 20.29
CA LYS A 232 1.35 7.10 20.30
C LYS A 232 1.61 7.68 18.92
N ARG A 233 2.31 6.97 18.01
CA ARG A 233 2.64 7.59 16.72
C ARG A 233 1.44 7.66 15.78
N ALA A 234 0.51 6.72 15.88
CA ALA A 234 -0.75 6.83 15.18
C ALA A 234 -1.70 7.82 15.89
N ASN A 235 -1.45 8.17 17.16
CA ASN A 235 -2.43 8.77 18.05
C ASN A 235 -3.70 7.90 18.13
N SER A 236 -3.49 6.57 18.23
CA SER A 236 -4.52 5.54 18.28
C SER A 236 -4.66 5.06 19.71
N LYS A 237 -5.80 5.31 20.35
CA LYS A 237 -6.04 4.96 21.76
C LYS A 237 -7.28 4.09 21.88
N LEU A 238 -7.15 2.97 22.58
CA LEU A 238 -8.25 2.06 22.88
C LEU A 238 -8.32 1.84 24.38
N SER A 239 -9.53 1.76 24.90
CA SER A 239 -9.75 1.53 26.33
C SER A 239 -10.89 0.57 26.59
N ILE A 240 -10.77 -0.20 27.66
CA ILE A 240 -11.79 -1.14 28.13
C ILE A 240 -11.85 -1.13 29.65
N SER A 241 -13.07 -1.23 30.20
CA SER A 241 -13.27 -1.53 31.61
C SER A 241 -13.82 -2.94 31.76
N SER A 242 -13.31 -3.68 32.73
CA SER A 242 -13.73 -5.05 33.01
C SER A 242 -13.64 -5.36 34.51
N ASP A 243 -14.32 -6.41 34.95
CA ASP A 243 -14.09 -6.98 36.27
C ASP A 243 -12.65 -7.51 36.41
N TRP A 244 -12.15 -7.59 37.65
CA TRP A 244 -10.78 -8.09 37.93
C TRP A 244 -10.50 -9.46 37.30
N VAL A 245 -11.49 -10.35 37.25
CA VAL A 245 -11.35 -11.70 36.70
C VAL A 245 -11.07 -11.70 35.18
N LEU A 246 -11.61 -10.73 34.45
CA LEU A 246 -11.49 -10.62 32.99
C LEU A 246 -10.43 -9.60 32.55
N SER A 247 -9.68 -9.03 33.50
CA SER A 247 -8.71 -7.95 33.30
C SER A 247 -7.63 -8.30 32.27
N ASP A 248 -6.96 -9.45 32.43
CA ASP A 248 -5.90 -9.86 31.51
C ASP A 248 -6.43 -10.19 30.11
N THR A 249 -7.59 -10.83 30.00
CA THR A 249 -8.25 -11.11 28.71
C THR A 249 -8.63 -9.82 28.00
N SER A 250 -9.18 -8.85 28.74
CA SER A 250 -9.61 -7.56 28.19
C SER A 250 -8.41 -6.74 27.70
N LYS A 251 -7.33 -6.71 28.47
CA LYS A 251 -6.04 -6.14 28.07
C LYS A 251 -5.50 -6.81 26.81
N ALA A 252 -5.55 -8.14 26.71
CA ALA A 252 -5.07 -8.87 25.55
C ALA A 252 -5.80 -8.48 24.26
N LYS A 253 -7.13 -8.30 24.30
CA LYS A 253 -7.93 -7.85 23.14
C LYS A 253 -7.51 -6.48 22.64
N LEU A 254 -7.27 -5.55 23.55
CA LEU A 254 -6.81 -4.21 23.21
C LEU A 254 -5.47 -4.22 22.47
N TYR A 255 -4.50 -5.00 22.98
CA TYR A 255 -3.23 -5.22 22.29
C TYR A 255 -3.41 -5.92 20.94
N GLU A 256 -4.32 -6.89 20.86
CA GLU A 256 -4.58 -7.64 19.64
C GLU A 256 -5.14 -6.75 18.52
N GLN A 257 -5.99 -5.78 18.87
CA GLN A 257 -6.48 -4.79 17.91
C GLN A 257 -5.37 -3.86 17.44
N LEU A 258 -4.66 -3.18 18.36
CA LEU A 258 -3.59 -2.25 17.95
C LEU A 258 -2.47 -2.95 17.17
N LYS A 259 -2.10 -4.19 17.53
CA LYS A 259 -1.11 -4.95 16.76
C LYS A 259 -1.59 -5.24 15.34
N TYR A 260 -2.88 -5.52 15.16
CA TYR A 260 -3.45 -5.69 13.84
C TYR A 260 -3.48 -4.40 13.04
N ASP A 261 -3.80 -3.28 13.68
CA ASP A 261 -3.77 -1.98 13.00
C ASP A 261 -2.36 -1.63 12.53
N ILE A 262 -1.33 -1.98 13.32
CA ILE A 262 0.06 -1.88 12.88
C ILE A 262 0.35 -2.85 11.72
N ASP A 263 -0.06 -4.12 11.82
CA ASP A 263 0.17 -5.11 10.76
C ASP A 263 -0.50 -4.72 9.43
N THR A 264 -1.67 -4.08 9.50
CA THR A 264 -2.50 -3.75 8.35
C THR A 264 -2.26 -2.35 7.83
N GLN A 265 -2.46 -1.31 8.64
CA GLN A 265 -2.31 0.09 8.21
C GLN A 265 -0.85 0.41 7.94
N TYR A 266 0.01 0.25 8.95
CA TYR A 266 1.44 0.55 8.81
C TYR A 266 2.13 -0.45 7.87
N GLY A 267 1.73 -1.72 7.90
CA GLY A 267 2.23 -2.72 6.97
C GLY A 267 1.93 -2.40 5.49
N VAL A 268 0.72 -1.94 5.18
CA VAL A 268 0.33 -1.51 3.82
C VAL A 268 1.14 -0.30 3.37
N GLU A 269 1.32 0.71 4.23
CA GLU A 269 2.10 1.89 3.87
C GLU A 269 3.56 1.54 3.57
N LEU A 270 4.15 0.60 4.33
CA LEU A 270 5.46 0.03 3.99
C LEU A 270 5.43 -0.71 2.65
N ASP A 271 4.38 -1.49 2.37
CA ASP A 271 4.25 -2.24 1.12
C ASP A 271 4.09 -1.35 -0.12
N LYS A 272 3.53 -0.15 0.03
CA LYS A 272 3.50 0.89 -1.02
C LYS A 272 4.92 1.34 -1.37
N ILE A 273 5.72 1.72 -0.36
CA ILE A 273 7.12 2.11 -0.55
C ILE A 273 7.93 0.96 -1.16
N LEU A 274 7.69 -0.27 -0.71
CA LEU A 274 8.41 -1.46 -1.17
C LEU A 274 7.91 -2.00 -2.53
N ALA A 275 6.89 -1.40 -3.13
CA ALA A 275 6.27 -1.89 -4.36
C ALA A 275 7.25 -2.11 -5.53
N PRO A 276 8.27 -1.26 -5.78
CA PRO A 276 9.21 -1.48 -6.88
C PRO A 276 9.98 -2.81 -6.80
N THR A 277 10.20 -3.33 -5.59
CA THR A 277 10.92 -4.60 -5.37
C THR A 277 10.20 -5.81 -5.97
N ARG A 278 8.89 -5.69 -6.25
CA ARG A 278 8.06 -6.71 -6.90
C ARG A 278 8.52 -7.01 -8.32
N LEU A 279 9.16 -6.05 -8.99
CA LEU A 279 9.65 -6.20 -10.37
C LEU A 279 11.00 -6.91 -10.48
N TRP A 280 11.74 -7.10 -9.38
CA TRP A 280 13.08 -7.69 -9.43
C TRP A 280 13.12 -9.10 -10.04
N GLU A 281 12.03 -9.85 -9.98
CA GLU A 281 11.93 -11.16 -10.63
C GLU A 281 11.95 -11.10 -12.15
N ARG A 282 11.55 -9.97 -12.76
CA ARG A 282 11.57 -9.79 -14.21
C ARG A 282 12.99 -9.80 -14.79
N TYR A 283 14.00 -9.57 -13.95
CA TYR A 283 15.41 -9.66 -14.33
C TYR A 283 15.89 -11.10 -14.49
N ASN A 284 15.14 -12.13 -14.07
CA ASN A 284 15.60 -13.50 -14.26
C ASN A 284 15.75 -13.84 -15.75
N PRO A 285 16.89 -14.42 -16.18
CA PRO A 285 17.06 -14.86 -17.56
C PRO A 285 15.96 -15.85 -17.96
N GLY A 286 15.34 -15.62 -19.12
CA GLY A 286 14.22 -16.45 -19.59
C GLY A 286 12.88 -16.13 -18.95
N TYR A 287 12.78 -15.06 -18.12
CA TYR A 287 11.49 -14.52 -17.71
C TYR A 287 10.72 -14.05 -18.96
N VAL A 288 9.65 -14.77 -19.28
CA VAL A 288 8.70 -14.33 -20.30
C VAL A 288 7.76 -13.36 -19.61
N GLY A 289 7.68 -12.11 -20.08
CA GLY A 289 6.80 -11.09 -19.52
C GLY A 289 5.41 -11.64 -19.25
N GLN A 290 5.11 -11.97 -17.99
CA GLN A 290 3.78 -12.37 -17.57
C GLN A 290 3.09 -11.14 -16.99
N ILE A 291 1.80 -11.05 -17.25
CA ILE A 291 0.95 -10.06 -16.59
C ILE A 291 0.98 -10.41 -15.10
N GLN A 292 1.32 -9.42 -14.26
CA GLN A 292 1.35 -9.57 -12.82
C GLN A 292 0.14 -8.86 -12.20
N TYR A 293 -0.46 -9.47 -11.20
CA TYR A 293 -1.64 -8.96 -10.51
C TYR A 293 -1.29 -8.70 -9.05
N TYR A 294 -1.51 -7.49 -8.58
CA TYR A 294 -1.28 -7.09 -7.20
C TYR A 294 -2.56 -6.58 -6.59
N GLN A 295 -2.93 -7.13 -5.44
CA GLN A 295 -4.02 -6.57 -4.64
C GLN A 295 -3.47 -5.46 -3.77
N HIS A 296 -4.04 -4.27 -3.90
CA HIS A 296 -3.80 -3.14 -3.02
C HIS A 296 -4.94 -3.08 -2.01
N LEU A 297 -4.58 -2.97 -0.74
CA LEU A 297 -5.51 -2.95 0.37
C LEU A 297 -5.31 -1.67 1.15
N GLU A 298 -6.40 -1.10 1.63
CA GLU A 298 -6.44 0.07 2.48
C GLU A 298 -7.26 -0.27 3.72
N TYR A 299 -6.66 -0.01 4.87
CA TYR A 299 -7.26 -0.22 6.16
C TYR A 299 -7.45 1.15 6.80
N PRO A 300 -8.52 1.89 6.46
CA PRO A 300 -8.82 3.10 7.18
C PRO A 300 -8.99 2.82 8.67
N ARG A 301 -8.94 3.88 9.48
CA ARG A 301 -9.19 3.75 10.92
C ARG A 301 -10.56 3.15 11.19
N TRP A 302 -10.64 2.40 12.28
CA TRP A 302 -11.91 1.87 12.75
C TRP A 302 -12.88 2.99 13.11
N LEU A 303 -14.17 2.71 12.92
CA LEU A 303 -15.26 3.67 13.05
C LEU A 303 -15.46 4.12 14.51
N TRP A 304 -15.22 3.24 15.50
CA TRP A 304 -15.25 3.56 16.93
C TRP A 304 -14.61 2.44 17.79
N SER A 305 -14.42 2.72 19.08
CA SER A 305 -13.83 1.78 20.06
C SER A 305 -14.85 1.30 21.10
N GLY A 306 -15.62 0.27 20.75
CA GLY A 306 -16.57 -0.42 21.62
C GLY A 306 -16.19 -1.87 21.94
N ILE A 307 -14.90 -2.17 22.02
CA ILE A 307 -14.41 -3.50 22.44
C ILE A 307 -14.85 -3.76 23.88
N ARG A 308 -15.40 -4.94 24.14
CA ARG A 308 -15.86 -5.37 25.48
C ARG A 308 -15.37 -6.78 25.84
N PRO A 309 -15.44 -7.19 27.11
CA PRO A 309 -15.03 -8.54 27.52
C PRO A 309 -15.76 -9.67 26.76
N GLU A 310 -16.96 -9.41 26.26
CA GLU A 310 -17.80 -10.35 25.51
C GLU A 310 -17.63 -10.31 23.98
N THR A 311 -16.92 -9.31 23.43
CA THR A 311 -16.75 -9.21 21.97
C THR A 311 -15.70 -10.19 21.45
N THR A 312 -15.96 -10.86 20.34
CA THR A 312 -14.99 -11.67 19.60
C THR A 312 -14.53 -10.93 18.36
N ARG A 313 -13.31 -11.24 17.92
CA ARG A 313 -12.73 -10.65 16.72
C ARG A 313 -13.34 -11.28 15.47
N PHE A 314 -13.57 -10.47 14.45
CA PHE A 314 -13.95 -10.90 13.11
C PHE A 314 -12.98 -10.32 12.06
N ASP A 315 -12.78 -11.06 10.96
CA ASP A 315 -11.94 -10.65 9.83
C ASP A 315 -12.45 -11.33 8.56
N ALA A 316 -12.92 -10.55 7.58
CA ALA A 316 -13.48 -11.05 6.33
C ALA A 316 -12.41 -11.38 5.26
N SER A 317 -11.11 -11.35 5.58
CA SER A 317 -10.03 -11.48 4.61
C SER A 317 -9.99 -12.78 3.84
N SER A 318 -10.53 -13.87 4.37
CA SER A 318 -10.68 -15.12 3.61
C SER A 318 -11.58 -14.97 2.37
N PHE A 319 -12.54 -14.03 2.39
CA PHE A 319 -13.45 -13.79 1.28
C PHE A 319 -12.81 -12.90 0.21
N TYR A 320 -12.26 -11.75 0.60
CA TYR A 320 -11.76 -10.79 -0.38
C TYR A 320 -10.33 -11.09 -0.89
N LYS A 321 -9.51 -11.85 -0.15
CA LYS A 321 -8.20 -12.31 -0.66
C LYS A 321 -8.32 -13.44 -1.69
N THR A 322 -9.48 -14.08 -1.78
CA THR A 322 -9.77 -15.10 -2.81
C THR A 322 -10.39 -14.49 -4.08
N GLY A 323 -10.43 -13.15 -4.18
CA GLY A 323 -10.92 -12.42 -5.36
C GLY A 323 -12.44 -12.29 -5.44
N ARG A 324 -13.18 -12.70 -4.41
CA ARG A 324 -14.64 -12.65 -4.42
C ARG A 324 -15.13 -11.21 -4.24
N LYS A 325 -16.09 -10.80 -5.08
CA LYS A 325 -16.69 -9.47 -5.06
C LYS A 325 -17.80 -9.36 -4.00
N LEU A 326 -17.82 -8.25 -3.27
CA LEU A 326 -18.93 -7.88 -2.39
C LEU A 326 -20.17 -7.56 -3.23
N SER A 327 -21.23 -8.35 -3.02
CA SER A 327 -22.43 -8.37 -3.88
C SER A 327 -23.69 -7.87 -3.18
N ARG A 328 -23.74 -7.94 -1.85
CA ARG A 328 -24.86 -7.45 -1.05
C ARG A 328 -24.42 -7.18 0.38
N ILE A 329 -24.98 -6.14 0.98
CA ILE A 329 -24.82 -5.83 2.40
C ILE A 329 -26.21 -5.89 3.05
N VAL A 330 -26.34 -6.62 4.15
CA VAL A 330 -27.54 -6.63 4.99
C VAL A 330 -27.19 -6.03 6.34
N CYS A 331 -27.99 -5.07 6.80
CA CYS A 331 -27.80 -4.38 8.07
C CYS A 331 -28.99 -4.63 8.99
N TYR A 332 -28.71 -5.21 10.17
CA TYR A 332 -29.69 -5.55 11.18
C TYR A 332 -29.76 -4.46 12.23
N HIS A 333 -30.99 -4.08 12.58
CA HIS A 333 -31.27 -3.03 13.53
C HIS A 333 -32.37 -3.41 14.51
N THR A 334 -32.17 -3.09 15.77
CA THR A 334 -33.21 -3.11 16.80
C THR A 334 -33.63 -1.69 17.14
N GLU A 335 -34.88 -1.52 17.57
CA GLU A 335 -35.39 -0.25 18.06
C GLU A 335 -35.85 -0.44 19.50
N SER A 336 -35.27 0.32 20.42
CA SER A 336 -35.64 0.30 21.83
C SER A 336 -35.66 1.72 22.38
N GLY A 337 -36.77 2.12 23.01
CA GLY A 337 -36.95 3.47 23.54
C GLY A 337 -36.83 4.58 22.49
N GLY A 338 -37.20 4.33 21.23
CA GLY A 338 -37.09 5.28 20.11
C GLY A 338 -35.67 5.50 19.59
N THR A 339 -34.69 4.73 20.08
CA THR A 339 -33.32 4.71 19.54
C THR A 339 -33.12 3.44 18.74
N ARG A 340 -32.79 3.59 17.45
CA ARG A 340 -32.43 2.48 16.58
C ARG A 340 -30.93 2.22 16.66
N LYS A 341 -30.54 0.96 16.86
CA LYS A 341 -29.15 0.52 17.04
C LYS A 341 -28.79 -0.52 15.99
N VAL A 342 -27.57 -0.47 15.48
CA VAL A 342 -27.05 -1.52 14.59
C VAL A 342 -26.59 -2.69 15.46
N VAL A 343 -27.20 -3.86 15.27
CA VAL A 343 -26.88 -5.06 16.04
C VAL A 343 -25.99 -6.04 15.28
N GLY A 344 -26.03 -5.98 13.95
CA GLY A 344 -25.15 -6.79 13.11
C GLY A 344 -25.23 -6.48 11.62
N LEU A 345 -24.34 -7.13 10.87
CA LEU A 345 -24.16 -7.00 9.43
C LEU A 345 -23.99 -8.38 8.79
N GLN A 346 -24.40 -8.50 7.54
CA GLN A 346 -23.96 -9.59 6.65
C GLN A 346 -23.32 -9.01 5.40
N LEU A 347 -22.13 -9.50 5.08
CA LEU A 347 -21.40 -9.18 3.86
C LEU A 347 -21.47 -10.38 2.92
N HIS A 348 -22.15 -10.24 1.78
CA HIS A 348 -22.34 -11.33 0.83
C HIS A 348 -21.35 -11.27 -0.33
N TYR A 349 -20.81 -12.42 -0.69
CA TYR A 349 -19.85 -12.62 -1.77
C TYR A 349 -20.36 -13.70 -2.72
N GLY A 350 -21.39 -13.37 -3.52
CA GLY A 350 -22.16 -14.36 -4.27
C GLY A 350 -23.09 -15.14 -3.32
N ASP A 351 -23.01 -16.46 -3.37
CA ASP A 351 -23.83 -17.35 -2.53
C ASP A 351 -23.32 -17.46 -1.09
N ASP A 352 -22.03 -17.14 -0.87
CA ASP A 352 -21.42 -17.16 0.45
C ASP A 352 -21.61 -15.82 1.17
N HIS A 353 -21.59 -15.84 2.50
CA HIS A 353 -21.71 -14.62 3.30
C HIS A 353 -20.88 -14.70 4.58
N PHE A 354 -20.59 -13.52 5.13
CA PHE A 354 -19.89 -13.34 6.40
C PHE A 354 -20.79 -12.59 7.38
N ASP A 355 -21.04 -13.20 8.53
CA ASP A 355 -21.88 -12.66 9.60
C ASP A 355 -21.04 -11.86 10.60
N ILE A 356 -21.56 -10.71 11.03
CA ILE A 356 -20.94 -9.84 12.03
C ILE A 356 -22.00 -9.44 13.05
N GLY A 357 -21.81 -9.79 14.32
CA GLY A 357 -22.76 -9.47 15.39
C GLY A 357 -24.11 -10.20 15.27
N GLY A 358 -25.14 -9.64 15.91
CA GLY A 358 -26.47 -10.27 16.02
C GLY A 358 -27.37 -10.02 14.81
N LYS A 359 -28.39 -10.87 14.64
CA LYS A 359 -29.36 -10.80 13.53
C LYS A 359 -30.79 -10.44 13.96
N GLN A 360 -30.95 -9.96 15.19
CA GLN A 360 -32.26 -9.64 15.76
C GLN A 360 -32.83 -8.34 15.17
N GLY A 361 -34.16 -8.23 15.11
CA GLY A 361 -34.86 -7.00 14.73
C GLY A 361 -35.16 -6.88 13.24
N THR A 362 -35.19 -5.64 12.75
CA THR A 362 -35.46 -5.32 11.34
C THR A 362 -34.17 -5.30 10.53
N CYS A 363 -34.19 -5.84 9.32
CA CYS A 363 -33.06 -5.73 8.41
C CYS A 363 -33.38 -4.80 7.23
N VAL A 364 -32.34 -4.16 6.72
CA VAL A 364 -32.36 -3.45 5.43
C VAL A 364 -31.21 -4.03 4.61
N SER A 365 -31.40 -4.22 3.31
CA SER A 365 -30.35 -4.73 2.43
C SER A 365 -30.11 -3.87 1.21
N MET A 366 -28.85 -3.82 0.77
CA MET A 366 -28.42 -3.17 -0.46
C MET A 366 -27.71 -4.19 -1.32
N ASP A 367 -28.30 -4.49 -2.47
CA ASP A 367 -27.61 -5.24 -3.53
C ASP A 367 -26.62 -4.31 -4.22
N ILE A 368 -25.44 -4.83 -4.51
CA ILE A 368 -24.38 -4.13 -5.23
C ILE A 368 -24.38 -4.70 -6.65
N GLY A 369 -24.77 -3.87 -7.62
CA GLY A 369 -24.82 -4.25 -9.02
C GLY A 369 -23.46 -4.70 -9.55
N ARG A 370 -23.46 -5.39 -10.70
CA ARG A 370 -22.23 -5.90 -11.33
C ARG A 370 -21.17 -4.81 -11.56
N ASP A 371 -21.61 -3.61 -11.88
CA ASP A 371 -20.76 -2.45 -12.18
C ASP A 371 -20.80 -1.38 -11.05
N GLU A 372 -21.35 -1.73 -9.90
CA GLU A 372 -21.42 -0.87 -8.72
C GLU A 372 -20.46 -1.35 -7.63
N GLU A 373 -20.03 -0.41 -6.81
CA GLU A 373 -18.97 -0.59 -5.83
C GLU A 373 -19.27 0.26 -4.60
N VAL A 374 -18.92 -0.20 -3.41
CA VAL A 374 -19.09 0.59 -2.18
C VAL A 374 -17.90 1.51 -2.02
N VAL A 375 -18.13 2.83 -2.16
CA VAL A 375 -17.06 3.84 -2.19
C VAL A 375 -16.93 4.63 -0.90
N ASN A 376 -17.94 4.54 -0.02
CA ASN A 376 -17.92 5.27 1.24
C ASN A 376 -18.70 4.49 2.32
N VAL A 377 -18.15 4.53 3.54
CA VAL A 377 -18.79 4.04 4.76
C VAL A 377 -18.81 5.18 5.78
N HIS A 378 -20.00 5.51 6.25
CA HIS A 378 -20.25 6.51 7.29
C HIS A 378 -20.92 5.85 8.50
N ALA A 379 -20.58 6.28 9.71
CA ALA A 379 -21.23 5.77 10.91
C ALA A 379 -21.38 6.82 12.00
N THR A 380 -22.43 6.68 12.80
CA THR A 380 -22.65 7.46 14.02
C THR A 380 -22.69 6.55 15.24
N VAL A 381 -22.07 7.01 16.32
CA VAL A 381 -21.87 6.21 17.53
C VAL A 381 -22.31 6.95 18.78
N SER A 382 -22.92 6.22 19.71
CA SER A 382 -23.29 6.76 21.02
C SER A 382 -22.09 6.67 21.96
N LYS A 383 -21.53 7.82 22.36
CA LYS A 383 -20.46 7.86 23.38
C LYS A 383 -20.94 7.30 24.72
N THR A 384 -22.17 7.60 25.11
CA THR A 384 -22.74 7.20 26.41
C THR A 384 -22.91 5.69 26.53
N ASN A 385 -23.40 5.05 25.46
CA ASN A 385 -23.69 3.61 25.46
C ASN A 385 -22.55 2.78 24.86
N ASN A 386 -21.57 3.43 24.24
CA ASN A 386 -20.51 2.81 23.46
C ASN A 386 -21.06 1.78 22.45
N THR A 387 -22.04 2.21 21.66
CA THR A 387 -22.75 1.38 20.67
C THR A 387 -22.87 2.10 19.33
N LEU A 388 -22.74 1.34 18.24
CA LEU A 388 -23.05 1.80 16.88
C LEU A 388 -24.56 2.12 16.74
N GLN A 389 -24.88 3.38 16.48
CA GLN A 389 -26.26 3.82 16.29
C GLN A 389 -26.69 3.66 14.84
N THR A 390 -25.89 4.19 13.92
CA THR A 390 -26.14 4.08 12.48
C THR A 390 -24.85 3.74 11.75
N ILE A 391 -24.98 2.98 10.67
CA ILE A 391 -23.96 2.80 9.66
C ILE A 391 -24.63 2.99 8.30
N GLN A 392 -23.93 3.67 7.39
CA GLN A 392 -24.37 3.97 6.06
C GLN A 392 -23.29 3.56 5.06
N PHE A 393 -23.69 2.81 4.05
CA PHE A 393 -22.84 2.43 2.93
C PHE A 393 -23.34 3.16 1.70
N THR A 394 -22.42 3.79 0.96
CA THR A 394 -22.72 4.43 -0.32
C THR A 394 -22.10 3.60 -1.42
N LYS A 395 -22.94 3.13 -2.35
CA LYS A 395 -22.48 2.52 -3.60
C LYS A 395 -22.54 3.52 -4.74
N ALA A 396 -21.61 3.38 -5.66
CA ALA A 396 -21.57 4.14 -6.90
C ALA A 396 -21.21 3.19 -8.04
N ARG A 397 -21.68 3.49 -9.25
CA ARG A 397 -21.15 2.86 -10.46
C ARG A 397 -19.81 3.50 -10.79
N GLN A 398 -18.83 2.66 -11.09
CA GLN A 398 -17.53 3.13 -11.53
C GLN A 398 -17.44 3.07 -13.06
N THR A 399 -16.94 4.14 -13.64
CA THR A 399 -16.51 4.22 -15.04
C THR A 399 -15.07 4.71 -15.08
N PHE A 400 -14.32 4.38 -16.12
CA PHE A 400 -12.97 4.91 -16.31
C PHE A 400 -12.95 5.87 -17.48
N ASP A 401 -12.26 7.00 -17.33
CA ASP A 401 -12.00 7.88 -18.47
C ASP A 401 -10.86 7.32 -19.35
N ASN A 402 -10.62 7.96 -20.50
CA ASN A 402 -9.59 7.55 -21.45
C ASN A 402 -8.15 7.66 -20.90
N LYS A 403 -7.97 8.19 -19.69
CA LYS A 403 -6.70 8.29 -18.96
C LYS A 403 -6.61 7.29 -17.80
N GLY A 404 -7.63 6.44 -17.62
CA GLY A 404 -7.69 5.48 -16.53
C GLY A 404 -8.13 6.05 -15.18
N HIS A 405 -8.64 7.29 -15.14
CA HIS A 405 -9.20 7.83 -13.90
C HIS A 405 -10.59 7.27 -13.65
N ALA A 406 -10.85 6.84 -12.43
CA ALA A 406 -12.19 6.48 -12.01
C ALA A 406 -13.11 7.70 -11.96
N LYS A 407 -14.30 7.54 -12.55
CA LYS A 407 -15.45 8.42 -12.41
C LYS A 407 -16.56 7.63 -11.77
N PHE A 408 -17.10 8.16 -10.69
CA PHE A 408 -18.21 7.57 -9.99
C PHE A 408 -19.51 8.29 -10.33
N ASP A 409 -20.54 7.52 -10.70
CA ASP A 409 -21.89 8.01 -10.94
C ASP A 409 -22.93 7.10 -10.27
N ASN A 410 -24.21 7.47 -10.35
CA ASN A 410 -25.33 6.68 -9.83
C ASN A 410 -25.21 6.29 -8.34
N TYR A 411 -25.00 7.29 -7.48
CA TYR A 411 -24.89 7.09 -6.04
C TYR A 411 -26.21 6.62 -5.43
N SER A 412 -26.14 5.59 -4.59
CA SER A 412 -27.23 5.22 -3.69
C SER A 412 -26.67 4.73 -2.37
N SER A 413 -27.42 4.95 -1.29
CA SER A 413 -26.96 4.63 0.04
C SER A 413 -27.97 3.83 0.83
N ILE A 414 -27.47 2.90 1.63
CA ILE A 414 -28.24 2.22 2.66
C ILE A 414 -27.71 2.65 4.02
N GLY A 415 -28.60 2.98 4.95
CA GLY A 415 -28.24 3.34 6.30
C GLY A 415 -29.44 3.94 7.03
N ASN A 416 -29.34 4.04 8.35
CA ASN A 416 -30.44 4.48 9.20
C ASN A 416 -30.44 6.01 9.45
N VAL A 417 -30.06 6.80 8.46
CA VAL A 417 -29.90 8.26 8.61
C VAL A 417 -31.14 9.00 8.12
N LYS A 418 -31.60 10.00 8.88
CA LYS A 418 -32.72 10.89 8.52
C LYS A 418 -32.38 11.90 7.41
N GLN A 419 -31.16 11.93 6.89
CA GLN A 419 -30.74 12.87 5.83
C GLN A 419 -29.60 12.28 4.99
N ILE A 420 -29.74 12.39 3.67
CA ILE A 420 -28.78 11.96 2.66
C ILE A 420 -27.64 12.98 2.63
N VAL A 421 -26.42 12.57 2.99
CA VAL A 421 -25.20 13.34 2.68
C VAL A 421 -24.73 12.87 1.30
N MET A 422 -24.97 13.67 0.26
CA MET A 422 -24.39 13.41 -1.06
C MET A 422 -23.00 14.04 -1.13
N PRO A 423 -21.94 13.30 -1.49
CA PRO A 423 -20.70 13.91 -1.92
C PRO A 423 -20.89 14.38 -3.36
N VAL A 424 -20.78 15.69 -3.62
CA VAL A 424 -20.77 16.23 -4.99
C VAL A 424 -19.46 17.00 -5.16
N GLY A 425 -18.66 16.61 -6.14
CA GLY A 425 -17.37 17.22 -6.42
C GLY A 425 -17.45 18.67 -6.89
N MET A 426 -16.40 19.44 -6.53
CA MET A 426 -15.81 20.63 -7.17
C MET A 426 -15.69 21.89 -6.28
N GLY A 427 -14.44 22.30 -6.01
CA GLY A 427 -13.88 23.62 -6.36
C GLY A 427 -14.30 24.89 -5.58
N PHE A 428 -13.34 25.39 -4.79
CA PHE A 428 -13.03 26.79 -4.42
C PHE A 428 -13.95 27.57 -3.47
N LEU A 429 -14.98 26.95 -2.90
CA LEU A 429 -15.72 27.43 -1.72
C LEU A 429 -15.85 26.31 -0.66
N ASP A 430 -14.70 25.84 -0.19
CA ASP A 430 -14.46 24.74 0.77
C ASP A 430 -15.10 24.87 2.18
N SER A 431 -16.17 25.63 2.43
CA SER A 431 -16.32 26.22 3.78
C SER A 431 -17.67 26.21 4.50
N LEU A 432 -18.76 25.55 4.07
CA LEU A 432 -20.00 25.62 4.87
C LEU A 432 -20.78 24.31 5.14
N ALA A 433 -20.70 23.28 4.29
CA ALA A 433 -21.29 21.97 4.62
C ALA A 433 -20.36 21.13 5.52
N PHE A 434 -19.04 21.20 5.30
CA PHE A 434 -18.02 20.61 6.16
C PHE A 434 -17.93 21.32 7.53
N LEU A 435 -18.25 22.62 7.58
CA LEU A 435 -18.33 23.42 8.82
C LEU A 435 -19.69 23.29 9.55
N ALA A 436 -20.77 22.93 8.86
CA ALA A 436 -22.06 22.62 9.50
C ALA A 436 -22.04 21.27 10.26
N ALA A 437 -21.20 20.32 9.84
CA ALA A 437 -20.94 19.07 10.57
C ALA A 437 -20.16 19.29 11.88
N GLN A 438 -19.52 20.45 12.08
CA GLN A 438 -18.87 20.83 13.34
C GLN A 438 -19.78 21.55 14.34
N ALA A 439 -21.05 21.81 14.00
CA ALA A 439 -21.98 22.53 14.88
C ALA A 439 -22.62 21.66 15.98
N ASN A 440 -22.31 20.36 16.04
CA ASN A 440 -22.77 19.47 17.11
C ASN A 440 -21.60 18.62 17.63
N THR A 441 -20.91 19.12 18.66
CA THR A 441 -19.65 18.59 19.22
C THR A 441 -19.74 17.20 19.87
N ASP A 442 -20.91 16.56 19.87
CA ASP A 442 -21.13 15.28 20.53
C ASP A 442 -21.17 14.07 19.59
N ALA A 443 -21.24 14.27 18.26
CA ALA A 443 -21.18 13.20 17.26
C ALA A 443 -19.75 12.93 16.79
N LEU A 444 -19.29 11.68 16.94
CA LEU A 444 -18.08 11.17 16.28
C LEU A 444 -18.52 10.71 14.89
N ASP A 445 -18.56 11.61 13.92
CA ASP A 445 -18.87 11.27 12.54
C ASP A 445 -17.59 10.80 11.86
N PHE A 446 -17.54 9.53 11.47
CA PHE A 446 -16.47 8.99 10.64
C PHE A 446 -16.93 8.99 9.18
N VAL A 447 -16.12 9.58 8.29
CA VAL A 447 -16.30 9.55 6.83
C VAL A 447 -15.02 9.03 6.20
N HIS A 448 -15.11 7.97 5.40
CA HIS A 448 -14.03 7.56 4.50
C HIS A 448 -14.54 7.64 3.06
N ASP A 449 -13.91 8.49 2.25
CA ASP A 449 -14.29 8.73 0.86
C ASP A 449 -13.13 8.36 -0.09
N SER A 450 -13.25 7.21 -0.74
CA SER A 450 -12.29 6.77 -1.76
C SER A 450 -12.44 7.52 -3.09
N ALA A 451 -13.43 8.41 -3.22
CA ALA A 451 -13.64 9.22 -4.43
C ALA A 451 -12.76 10.49 -4.48
N THR A 452 -11.89 10.71 -3.49
CA THR A 452 -10.94 11.82 -3.47
C THR A 452 -9.70 11.53 -4.33
N THR A 453 -8.96 12.59 -4.70
CA THR A 453 -7.94 12.73 -5.76
C THR A 453 -6.69 11.82 -5.69
N GLU A 454 -6.75 10.68 -5.02
CA GLU A 454 -5.66 9.70 -5.03
C GLU A 454 -5.55 8.99 -6.40
N PRO A 455 -4.34 8.59 -6.82
CA PRO A 455 -4.10 8.04 -8.16
C PRO A 455 -4.74 6.65 -8.38
N HIS A 456 -5.23 5.97 -7.33
CA HIS A 456 -5.74 4.61 -7.41
C HIS A 456 -7.13 4.51 -6.77
N PRO A 457 -8.19 4.18 -7.52
CA PRO A 457 -9.51 4.05 -6.94
C PRO A 457 -9.61 2.79 -6.09
N THR A 458 -10.14 2.89 -4.87
CA THR A 458 -10.44 1.74 -4.01
C THR A 458 -11.94 1.63 -3.72
N SER A 459 -12.43 0.41 -3.47
CA SER A 459 -13.79 0.17 -2.97
C SER A 459 -13.76 -0.75 -1.76
N MET A 460 -14.81 -0.69 -0.94
CA MET A 460 -14.93 -1.57 0.21
C MET A 460 -15.11 -3.01 -0.29
N ILE A 461 -14.12 -3.85 0.03
CA ILE A 461 -14.11 -5.27 -0.30
C ILE A 461 -14.41 -6.15 0.90
N GLY A 462 -14.40 -5.60 2.12
CA GLY A 462 -14.66 -6.36 3.33
C GLY A 462 -14.58 -5.52 4.61
N ALA A 463 -14.48 -6.19 5.75
CA ALA A 463 -14.33 -5.55 7.06
C ALA A 463 -13.61 -6.45 8.06
N SER A 464 -13.06 -5.83 9.10
CA SER A 464 -12.48 -6.46 10.29
C SER A 464 -12.92 -5.72 11.55
N GLY A 465 -12.77 -6.34 12.71
CA GLY A 465 -13.01 -5.69 14.00
C GLY A 465 -13.49 -6.63 15.08
N TRP A 466 -14.41 -6.14 15.91
CA TRP A 466 -14.92 -6.86 17.08
C TRP A 466 -16.45 -6.81 17.13
N SER A 467 -17.09 -7.93 17.41
CA SER A 467 -18.53 -8.01 17.57
C SER A 467 -18.89 -8.98 18.69
N HIS A 468 -20.05 -8.80 19.29
CA HIS A 468 -20.67 -9.79 20.15
C HIS A 468 -21.82 -10.42 19.35
N ASP A 469 -21.76 -11.73 19.13
CA ASP A 469 -22.82 -12.50 18.50
C ASP A 469 -23.60 -13.24 19.58
N ASP A 470 -24.71 -12.64 19.99
CA ASP A 470 -25.77 -13.31 20.74
C ASP A 470 -27.06 -13.18 19.95
N LYS A 471 -27.83 -14.27 19.91
CA LYS A 471 -29.06 -14.40 19.11
C LYS A 471 -30.08 -13.32 19.47
N ASP A 472 -30.04 -12.82 20.71
CA ASP A 472 -31.01 -11.85 21.23
C ASP A 472 -30.42 -10.45 21.53
N GLU A 473 -29.10 -10.29 21.70
CA GLU A 473 -28.49 -9.01 22.14
C GLU A 473 -27.16 -8.67 21.46
N GLY A 474 -26.85 -9.28 20.32
CA GLY A 474 -25.61 -9.02 19.60
C GLY A 474 -25.40 -7.54 19.25
N PHE A 475 -24.13 -7.14 19.17
CA PHE A 475 -23.75 -5.78 18.77
C PHE A 475 -22.39 -5.78 18.08
N ILE A 476 -22.15 -4.73 17.30
CA ILE A 476 -20.82 -4.47 16.73
C ILE A 476 -20.07 -3.61 17.73
N GLY A 477 -18.91 -4.10 18.20
CA GLY A 477 -18.06 -3.41 19.16
C GLY A 477 -17.01 -2.54 18.48
N LEU A 478 -16.44 -2.96 17.37
CA LEU A 478 -15.53 -2.16 16.56
C LEU A 478 -15.69 -2.62 15.12
N PHE A 479 -15.78 -1.68 14.19
CA PHE A 479 -15.84 -1.98 12.76
C PHE A 479 -14.78 -1.19 12.03
N GLN A 480 -14.02 -1.88 11.20
CA GLN A 480 -13.01 -1.31 10.34
C GLN A 480 -13.30 -1.78 8.92
N PRO A 481 -13.78 -0.90 8.02
CA PRO A 481 -13.95 -1.28 6.64
C PRO A 481 -12.58 -1.52 6.01
N VAL A 482 -12.50 -2.45 5.07
CA VAL A 482 -11.30 -2.73 4.27
C VAL A 482 -11.62 -2.35 2.83
N PHE A 483 -10.81 -1.44 2.30
CA PHE A 483 -10.88 -0.98 0.93
C PHE A 483 -9.79 -1.67 0.10
N GLY A 484 -9.98 -1.78 -1.19
CA GLY A 484 -8.93 -2.29 -2.06
C GLY A 484 -9.24 -2.22 -3.54
N CYS A 485 -8.21 -2.55 -4.32
CA CYS A 485 -8.26 -2.65 -5.77
C CYS A 485 -7.18 -3.62 -6.27
N TRP A 486 -7.19 -3.90 -7.56
CA TRP A 486 -6.24 -4.73 -8.27
C TRP A 486 -5.44 -3.90 -9.26
N GLU A 487 -4.12 -3.98 -9.16
CA GLU A 487 -3.18 -3.50 -10.16
C GLU A 487 -2.81 -4.65 -11.09
N THR A 488 -3.00 -4.45 -12.38
CA THR A 488 -2.52 -5.32 -13.44
C THR A 488 -1.31 -4.66 -14.08
N VAL A 489 -0.13 -5.22 -13.84
CA VAL A 489 1.12 -4.77 -14.47
C VAL A 489 1.35 -5.56 -15.74
N ALA A 490 1.19 -4.88 -16.86
CA ALA A 490 1.40 -5.43 -18.20
C ALA A 490 2.87 -5.79 -18.46
N ARG A 491 3.12 -6.36 -19.64
CA ARG A 491 4.48 -6.81 -20.04
C ARG A 491 5.45 -5.64 -20.16
N ASP A 492 4.98 -4.53 -20.71
CA ASP A 492 5.69 -3.26 -20.88
C ASP A 492 5.84 -2.46 -19.57
N GLY A 493 5.25 -2.94 -18.48
CA GLY A 493 5.30 -2.33 -17.15
C GLY A 493 4.25 -1.27 -16.90
N GLY A 494 3.36 -1.02 -17.86
CA GLY A 494 2.21 -0.19 -17.59
C GLY A 494 1.26 -0.85 -16.61
N SER A 495 0.71 -0.05 -15.72
CA SER A 495 -0.28 -0.49 -14.74
C SER A 495 -1.67 -0.12 -15.20
N THR A 496 -2.61 -1.03 -15.03
CA THR A 496 -4.04 -0.76 -15.12
C THR A 496 -4.71 -1.16 -13.82
N TRP A 497 -5.71 -0.41 -13.39
CA TRP A 497 -6.33 -0.56 -12.08
C TRP A 497 -7.78 -1.02 -12.25
N SER A 498 -8.21 -1.97 -11.44
CA SER A 498 -9.56 -2.54 -11.46
C SER A 498 -10.02 -2.82 -10.06
N LEU A 499 -11.30 -2.59 -9.75
CA LEU A 499 -11.88 -3.01 -8.46
C LEU A 499 -12.20 -4.50 -8.44
N ASN A 500 -12.42 -5.11 -9.62
CA ASN A 500 -12.62 -6.54 -9.75
C ASN A 500 -11.29 -7.26 -9.95
N ASP A 501 -11.18 -8.48 -9.44
CA ASP A 501 -10.06 -9.37 -9.74
C ASP A 501 -10.05 -9.66 -11.25
N PRO A 502 -9.03 -9.20 -11.99
CA PRO A 502 -8.94 -9.35 -13.44
C PRO A 502 -8.72 -10.80 -13.90
N ARG A 503 -8.53 -11.74 -12.96
CA ARG A 503 -8.36 -13.17 -13.23
C ARG A 503 -9.68 -13.93 -13.29
N LEU A 504 -10.77 -13.31 -12.84
CA LEU A 504 -12.13 -13.85 -12.85
C LEU A 504 -12.92 -13.32 -14.05
#